data_AF-A0A3B9SUN4-F1
#
_entry.id   AF-A0A3B9SUN4-F1
#
_cell.length_a   1.000
_cell.length_b   1.000
_cell.length_c   1.000
_cell.angle_alpha   90.00
_cell.angle_beta   90.00
_cell.angle_gamma   90.00
#
_symmetry.space_group_name_H-M   'P 1'
#
loop_
_entity.id
_entity.type
_entity.pdbx_description
1 polymer ?
#
loop_
_entity_poly.entity_id
_entity_poly.type
_entity_poly.pdbx_seq_one_letter_code
_entity_poly.pdbx_strand_id
1 'polypeptide(L)' 'MRNELMRVTTKGQLTIPAYIRKKLNIQEGDYLQVQLEENEIRLKKIEPVRPLSAEDPIWQLSRFLL' A
#
# COMPACT_ATOMS: atom_id res chain seq x y z
N MET A 1 10.76 -17.34 5.71
CA MET A 1 9.56 -17.06 4.90
C MET A 1 8.49 -18.07 5.27
N ARG A 2 7.22 -17.67 5.33
CA ARG A 2 6.09 -18.58 5.57
C ARG A 2 5.18 -18.51 4.36
N ASN A 3 4.92 -19.66 3.74
CA ASN A 3 4.07 -19.80 2.57
C ASN A 3 2.75 -20.44 3.01
N GLU A 4 1.63 -19.86 2.60
CA GLU A 4 0.30 -20.40 2.87
C GLU A 4 -0.51 -20.37 1.58
N LEU A 5 -1.23 -21.47 1.30
CA LEU A 5 -2.08 -21.57 0.13
C LEU A 5 -3.43 -20.93 0.42
N MET A 6 -3.71 -19.81 -0.25
CA MET A 6 -5.02 -19.16 -0.18
C MET A 6 -5.85 -19.53 -1.40
N ARG A 7 -7.13 -19.83 -1.18
CA ARG A 7 -8.10 -20.08 -2.25
C ARG A 7 -8.64 -18.75 -2.77
N VAL A 8 -8.63 -18.58 -4.08
CA VAL A 8 -9.36 -17.51 -4.76
C VAL A 8 -10.86 -17.79 -4.63
N THR A 9 -11.61 -16.82 -4.10
CA THR A 9 -13.07 -16.90 -3.93
C THR A 9 -13.77 -16.26 -5.14
N THR A 10 -15.07 -16.06 -5.05
CA THR A 10 -15.87 -15.46 -6.13
C THR A 10 -15.29 -14.14 -6.59
N LYS A 11 -15.40 -13.85 -7.90
CA LYS A 11 -14.92 -12.61 -8.52
C LYS A 11 -13.39 -12.40 -8.42
N GLY A 12 -12.61 -13.45 -8.20
CA GLY A 12 -11.15 -13.34 -8.14
C GLY A 12 -10.63 -12.77 -6.82
N GLN A 13 -11.43 -12.75 -5.76
CA GLN A 13 -11.02 -12.21 -4.47
C GLN A 13 -10.08 -13.18 -3.72
N LEU A 14 -9.13 -12.64 -2.96
CA LEU A 14 -8.21 -13.39 -2.12
C LEU A 14 -8.28 -12.88 -0.68
N THR A 15 -8.25 -13.79 0.29
CA THR A 15 -8.14 -13.42 1.70
C THR A 15 -6.67 -13.23 2.09
N ILE A 16 -6.32 -12.04 2.58
CA ILE A 16 -5.02 -11.81 3.22
C ILE A 16 -5.07 -12.32 4.67
N PRO A 17 -4.25 -13.31 5.08
CA PRO A 17 -4.23 -13.81 6.46
C PRO A 17 -4.10 -12.72 7.53
N ALA A 18 -4.75 -12.92 8.67
CA ALA A 18 -4.83 -11.93 9.75
C ALA A 18 -3.45 -11.46 10.26
N TYR A 19 -2.46 -12.36 10.32
CA TYR A 19 -1.10 -12.00 10.76
C TYR A 19 -0.40 -11.04 9.79
N ILE A 20 -0.65 -11.17 8.47
CA ILE A 20 -0.11 -10.26 7.45
C ILE A 20 -0.78 -8.89 7.59
N ARG A 21 -2.12 -8.86 7.72
CA ARG A 21 -2.86 -7.60 7.92
C ARG A 21 -2.37 -6.85 9.16
N LYS A 22 -2.19 -7.54 10.29
CA LYS A 22 -1.65 -6.95 11.52
C LYS A 22 -0.23 -6.42 11.34
N LYS A 23 0.65 -7.21 10.68
CA LYS A 23 2.05 -6.83 10.46
C LYS A 23 2.20 -5.60 9.55
N LEU A 24 1.35 -5.49 8.53
CA LEU A 24 1.39 -4.39 7.55
C LEU A 24 0.41 -3.27 7.87
N ASN A 25 -0.31 -3.35 8.99
CA ASN A 25 -1.41 -2.46 9.36
C ASN A 25 -2.38 -2.22 8.18
N ILE A 26 -2.85 -3.30 7.55
CA ILE A 26 -3.84 -3.24 6.47
C ILE A 26 -5.23 -3.27 7.10
N GLN A 27 -6.02 -2.24 6.79
CA GLN A 27 -7.38 -2.06 7.29
C GLN A 27 -8.41 -2.16 6.17
N GLU A 28 -9.68 -2.26 6.53
CA GLU A 28 -10.77 -2.18 5.56
C GLU A 28 -10.76 -0.81 4.86
N GLY A 29 -10.89 -0.81 3.54
CA GLY A 29 -10.80 0.41 2.73
C GLY A 29 -9.37 0.77 2.27
N ASP A 30 -8.33 0.13 2.81
CA ASP A 30 -6.97 0.33 2.32
C ASP A 30 -6.83 -0.15 0.87
N TYR A 31 -6.09 0.62 0.08
CA TYR A 31 -5.66 0.21 -1.25
C TYR A 31 -4.32 -0.54 -1.16
N LEU A 32 -4.19 -1.58 -1.99
CA LEU A 32 -2.92 -2.25 -2.25
C LEU A 32 -2.61 -2.13 -3.74
N GLN A 33 -1.35 -1.85 -4.06
CA GLN A 33 -0.85 -1.99 -5.42
C GLN A 33 -0.70 -3.48 -5.74
N VAL A 34 -1.19 -3.90 -6.90
CA VAL A 34 -1.00 -5.24 -7.47
C VAL A 34 -0.06 -5.11 -8.66
N GLN A 35 1.05 -5.83 -8.64
CA GLN A 35 1.99 -5.93 -9.77
C GLN A 35 2.04 -7.37 -10.25
N LEU A 36 2.04 -7.56 -11.57
CA LEU A 36 2.27 -8.85 -12.22
C LEU A 36 3.73 -8.87 -12.69
N GLU A 37 4.51 -9.83 -12.20
CA GLU A 37 5.89 -10.08 -12.60
C GLU A 37 5.99 -11.55 -13.03
N GLU A 38 6.16 -11.79 -14.34
CA GLU A 38 6.18 -13.12 -14.95
C GLU A 38 4.95 -13.97 -14.59
N ASN A 39 5.09 -14.88 -13.62
CA ASN A 39 4.06 -15.81 -13.16
C ASN A 39 3.67 -15.57 -11.69
N GLU A 40 4.04 -14.43 -11.12
CA GLU A 40 3.76 -14.06 -9.73
C GLU A 40 3.04 -12.71 -9.64
N ILE A 41 2.20 -12.56 -8.62
CA ILE A 41 1.66 -11.26 -8.23
C ILE A 41 2.33 -10.77 -6.95
N ARG A 42 2.71 -9.49 -6.94
CA ARG A 42 3.22 -8.80 -5.76
C ARG A 42 2.18 -7.80 -5.28
N LEU A 43 1.79 -7.93 -4.01
CA LEU A 43 0.92 -6.97 -3.32
C LEU A 43 1.79 -6.04 -2.47
N LYS A 44 1.62 -4.73 -2.65
CA LYS A 44 2.34 -3.71 -1.89
C LYS A 44 1.35 -2.73 -1.26
N LYS A 45 1.49 -2.49 0.05
CA LYS A 45 0.74 -1.42 0.71
C LYS A 45 1.19 -0.07 0.14
N ILE A 46 0.21 0.74 -0.27
CA ILE A 46 0.48 2.12 -0.67
C ILE A 46 0.22 3.01 0.54
N GLU A 47 1.21 3.82 0.89
CA GLU A 47 1.00 4.93 1.81
C GLU A 47 0.35 6.05 0.99
N PRO A 48 -0.85 6.53 1.36
CA PRO A 48 -1.46 7.63 0.64
C PRO A 48 -0.55 8.84 0.72
N VAL A 49 -0.12 9.34 -0.44
CA VAL A 49 0.57 10.63 -0.50
C VAL A 49 -0.47 11.68 -0.13
N ARG A 50 -0.32 12.28 1.05
CA ARG A 50 -1.14 13.42 1.42
C ARG A 50 -0.73 14.57 0.51
N PRO A 51 -1.68 15.31 -0.09
CA PRO A 51 -1.35 16.53 -0.79
C PRO A 51 -0.61 17.47 0.17
N LEU A 52 0.33 18.26 -0.37
CA LEU A 52 1.00 19.29 0.41
C LEU A 52 -0.07 20.27 0.94
N SER A 53 -0.05 20.45 2.25
CA SER A 53 -0.77 21.49 2.97
C SER A 53 -0.12 22.85 2.74
N ALA A 54 -0.86 23.93 3.00
CA ALA A 54 -0.32 25.28 2.92
C ALA A 54 0.74 25.53 4.01
N GLU A 55 0.68 24.74 5.08
CA GLU A 55 1.54 24.80 6.25
C GLU A 55 2.85 24.02 6.08
N ASP A 56 3.02 23.28 4.98
CA ASP A 56 4.20 22.44 4.79
C ASP A 56 5.50 23.28 4.67
N PRO A 57 6.58 22.91 5.39
CA PRO A 57 7.84 23.67 5.40
C PRO A 57 8.50 23.86 4.03
N ILE A 58 8.14 23.04 3.04
CA ILE A 58 8.66 23.13 1.67
C ILE A 58 8.45 24.51 1.06
N TRP A 59 7.37 25.21 1.43
CA TRP A 59 7.06 26.56 0.96
C TRP A 59 7.99 27.64 1.52
N GLN A 60 8.74 27.36 2.59
CA GLN A 60 9.71 28.30 3.16
C GLN A 60 11.04 28.28 2.41
N LEU A 61 11.35 27.19 1.70
CA LEU A 61 12.60 27.01 0.96
C LEU A 61 12.70 27.91 -0.28
N SER A 62 11.56 28.27 -0.88
CA SER A 62 11.52 29.17 -2.04
C SER A 62 11.99 30.60 -1.72
N ARG A 63 11.95 31.01 -0.44
CA ARG A 63 12.42 32.34 0.00
C ARG A 63 13.94 32.45 0.12
N PHE A 64 14.67 31.33 0.08
CA PHE A 64 16.12 31.33 0.19
C PHE A 64 16.83 31.24 -1.18
N LEU A 65 16.06 31.11 -2.27
CA LEU A 65 16.57 30.93 -3.63
C LEU A 65 16.27 32.12 -4.57
N LEU A 66 15.76 33.23 -4.02
CA LEU A 66 15.57 34.53 -4.67
C LEU A 66 16.28 35.61 -3.84
#